data_AF-A0A7C4LHL1-F1
#
_entry.id   AF-A0A7C4LHL1-F1
#
_cell.length_a   1.000
_cell.length_b   1.000
_cell.length_c   1.000
_cell.angle_alpha   90.00
_cell.angle_beta   90.00
_cell.angle_gamma   90.00
#
_symmetry.space_group_name_H-M   'P 1'
#
loop_
_entity.id
_entity.type
_entity.pdbx_description
1 polymer ?
#
loop_
_entity_poly.entity_id
_entity_poly.type
_entity_poly.pdbx_seq_one_letter_code
_entity_poly.pdbx_strand_id
1 'polypeptide(L)'
;MNEADYDRQAGGPFGGGEAGNRRADGAASLRRRRGRVPGGAGRRRRGRALARGPRPRRRPRPAGPAAPDVHQRSQNLAPGHARHTVLTTPIARIVDLLWVLNLGETALCVTGPGRAAAVRRWLSGYIFFRDDVKLPDASAELGQLGLYGPRAGAVAGALLPGAEALAEDQLLERDGLIVARGRPLAGDGYTVIAPAGDLAGLWAQAVAAGAAPAGEDAYQLLRLAAGRPYAGHELTEDYIPLEADLWHAVSFSKGCYIGQEIIARMESRGKLARRLMGLRLEAPVAVGAPVTAGGAVVGAVTTAGVLPDFGPAALSLLKTGACEPGLAVAVGGVAGAVASLPFV
;
A
#
# COMPACT_ATOMS: atom_id res chain seq x y z
N MET A 1 2.04 33.30 -19.76
CA MET A 1 2.05 33.67 -18.32
C MET A 1 2.68 32.49 -17.60
N ASN A 2 3.67 32.71 -16.74
CA ASN A 2 4.65 31.66 -16.40
C ASN A 2 4.34 30.92 -15.09
N GLU A 3 4.88 29.72 -14.93
CA GLU A 3 4.50 28.72 -13.90
C GLU A 3 4.98 29.04 -12.47
N ALA A 4 5.39 30.29 -12.18
CA ALA A 4 6.09 30.69 -10.96
C ALA A 4 5.25 31.44 -9.90
N ASP A 5 3.98 31.77 -10.21
CA ASP A 5 3.12 32.58 -9.33
C ASP A 5 2.06 31.78 -8.56
N TYR A 6 1.85 30.49 -8.89
CA TYR A 6 0.83 29.66 -8.24
C TYR A 6 1.24 29.22 -6.81
N ASP A 7 2.53 28.96 -6.60
CA ASP A 7 3.07 28.35 -5.37
C ASP A 7 3.14 29.30 -4.16
N ARG A 8 2.62 30.53 -4.28
CA ARG A 8 2.69 31.58 -3.23
C ARG A 8 1.39 31.86 -2.47
N GLN A 9 0.32 31.07 -2.69
CA GLN A 9 -0.98 31.27 -2.03
C GLN A 9 -1.47 30.08 -1.16
N ALA A 10 -0.78 28.95 -1.10
CA ALA A 10 -1.22 27.75 -0.36
C ALA A 10 -0.94 27.79 1.18
N GLY A 11 -0.94 28.97 1.79
CA GLY A 11 -0.35 29.25 3.11
C GLY A 11 -1.25 29.26 4.35
N GLY A 12 -2.30 28.42 4.42
CA GLY A 12 -3.18 28.30 5.61
C GLY A 12 -4.13 29.50 5.87
N PRO A 13 -4.82 29.53 7.03
CA PRO A 13 -5.67 28.45 7.52
C PRO A 13 -7.13 28.89 7.84
N PHE A 14 -8.09 27.96 7.67
CA PHE A 14 -9.51 27.99 8.09
C PHE A 14 -10.41 29.19 7.66
N GLY A 15 -11.49 28.89 6.93
CA GLY A 15 -12.63 29.79 6.67
C GLY A 15 -13.88 28.99 6.27
N GLY A 16 -15.04 29.29 6.87
CA GLY A 16 -16.23 28.42 6.82
C GLY A 16 -17.14 28.58 5.59
N GLY A 17 -17.99 27.57 5.37
CA GLY A 17 -19.10 27.57 4.41
C GLY A 17 -20.03 26.38 4.67
N GLU A 18 -21.33 26.64 4.88
CA GLU A 18 -22.29 25.63 5.35
C GLU A 18 -22.97 24.85 4.21
N ALA A 19 -23.21 23.55 4.43
CA ALA A 19 -24.34 22.83 3.83
C ALA A 19 -24.67 21.50 4.56
N GLY A 20 -25.93 21.33 4.99
CA GLY A 20 -26.60 20.02 4.93
C GLY A 20 -26.35 18.96 6.02
N ASN A 21 -26.17 19.33 7.31
CA ASN A 21 -26.13 18.33 8.39
C ASN A 21 -27.50 17.64 8.60
N ARG A 22 -27.61 16.35 8.29
CA ARG A 22 -28.65 15.46 8.83
C ARG A 22 -28.02 14.37 9.68
N ARG A 23 -28.26 14.46 11.00
CA ARG A 23 -27.79 13.48 11.99
C ARG A 23 -28.56 12.17 11.86
N ALA A 24 -27.89 11.06 12.18
CA ALA A 24 -28.50 9.80 12.55
C ALA A 24 -27.82 9.30 13.83
N ASP A 25 -28.53 9.34 14.95
CA ASP A 25 -27.98 8.96 16.25
C ASP A 25 -27.81 7.43 16.36
N GLY A 26 -26.69 6.99 16.92
CA GLY A 26 -26.31 5.57 16.97
C GLY A 26 -25.36 5.18 18.11
N ALA A 27 -25.27 6.00 19.17
CA ALA A 27 -24.24 5.90 20.20
C ALA A 27 -24.78 5.49 21.59
N ALA A 28 -25.61 4.44 21.67
CA ALA A 28 -26.18 3.98 22.94
C ALA A 28 -26.38 2.46 23.04
N SER A 29 -25.38 1.75 23.60
CA SER A 29 -25.53 0.60 24.55
C SER A 29 -24.30 -0.33 24.54
N LEU A 30 -23.50 -0.34 25.63
CA LEU A 30 -22.63 -1.48 26.06
C LEU A 30 -21.85 -1.19 27.36
N ARG A 31 -22.54 -1.13 28.50
CA ARG A 31 -22.05 -1.13 29.91
C ARG A 31 -23.30 -1.11 30.80
N ARG A 32 -23.47 -1.89 31.88
CA ARG A 32 -22.68 -2.96 32.53
C ARG A 32 -23.64 -4.02 33.10
N ARG A 33 -23.16 -5.24 33.39
CA ARG A 33 -23.46 -6.01 34.62
C ARG A 33 -22.42 -7.13 34.79
N ARG A 34 -22.05 -7.46 36.04
CA ARG A 34 -21.20 -8.61 36.40
C ARG A 34 -22.09 -9.69 37.01
N GLY A 35 -21.81 -10.95 36.68
CA GLY A 35 -22.46 -12.16 37.20
C GLY A 35 -21.59 -13.39 36.86
N ARG A 36 -21.72 -14.49 37.60
CA ARG A 36 -20.83 -15.66 37.46
C ARG A 36 -21.21 -16.59 36.28
N VAL A 37 -20.18 -17.32 35.85
CA VAL A 37 -20.04 -18.34 34.78
C VAL A 37 -20.68 -19.67 35.30
N PRO A 38 -21.29 -20.57 34.49
CA PRO A 38 -20.65 -21.20 33.31
C PRO A 38 -21.50 -21.56 32.07
N GLY A 39 -20.79 -21.96 31.01
CA GLY A 39 -21.30 -22.82 29.93
C GLY A 39 -22.04 -22.13 28.78
N GLY A 40 -21.36 -21.87 27.65
CA GLY A 40 -22.02 -21.41 26.43
C GLY A 40 -21.04 -21.20 25.27
N ALA A 41 -21.32 -21.81 24.11
CA ALA A 41 -20.42 -21.76 22.95
C ALA A 41 -20.29 -20.32 22.39
N GLY A 42 -19.09 -19.74 22.52
CA GLY A 42 -18.81 -18.39 22.02
C GLY A 42 -18.98 -18.30 20.51
N ARG A 43 -20.00 -17.55 20.05
CA ARG A 43 -20.27 -17.32 18.63
C ARG A 43 -19.03 -16.74 17.94
N ARG A 44 -18.41 -17.52 17.04
CA ARG A 44 -17.30 -17.08 16.18
C ARG A 44 -17.71 -15.77 15.48
N ARG A 45 -17.00 -14.67 15.73
CA ARG A 45 -17.18 -13.41 14.99
C ARG A 45 -16.85 -13.70 13.51
N ARG A 46 -17.89 -13.76 12.66
CA ARG A 46 -17.71 -14.04 11.22
C ARG A 46 -16.96 -12.87 10.58
N GLY A 47 -15.70 -13.09 10.21
CA GLY A 47 -14.90 -12.10 9.49
C GLY A 47 -15.57 -11.68 8.18
N ARG A 48 -15.48 -10.39 7.88
CA ARG A 48 -15.98 -9.81 6.62
C ARG A 48 -14.82 -9.55 5.68
N ALA A 49 -15.10 -9.48 4.38
CA ALA A 49 -14.22 -8.79 3.46
C ALA A 49 -14.48 -7.28 3.57
N LEU A 50 -13.47 -6.45 3.32
CA LEU A 50 -13.54 -5.00 3.23
C LEU A 50 -13.20 -4.59 1.79
N ALA A 51 -14.04 -3.76 1.18
CA ALA A 51 -13.84 -3.27 -0.19
C ALA A 51 -13.44 -1.78 -0.20
N ARG A 52 -12.37 -1.39 -0.91
CA ARG A 52 -11.98 0.03 -1.14
C ARG A 52 -12.58 0.58 -2.43
N GLY A 53 -13.18 1.78 -2.37
CA GLY A 53 -13.95 2.37 -3.48
C GLY A 53 -13.13 2.92 -4.66
N PRO A 54 -13.79 3.19 -5.81
CA PRO A 54 -13.13 3.47 -7.10
C PRO A 54 -12.68 4.92 -7.33
N ARG A 55 -11.86 5.12 -8.38
CA ARG A 55 -11.47 6.43 -8.95
C ARG A 55 -11.79 6.47 -10.46
N PRO A 56 -12.51 7.47 -10.99
CA PRO A 56 -12.91 7.52 -12.42
C PRO A 56 -12.32 8.70 -13.22
N ARG A 57 -12.25 8.60 -14.57
CA ARG A 57 -12.73 9.61 -15.57
C ARG A 57 -12.48 9.29 -17.09
N ARG A 58 -13.45 8.60 -17.71
CA ARG A 58 -13.82 8.60 -19.16
C ARG A 58 -12.80 8.08 -20.22
N ARG A 59 -13.33 7.81 -21.43
CA ARG A 59 -12.88 6.90 -22.52
C ARG A 59 -12.35 7.66 -23.76
N PRO A 60 -11.70 7.01 -24.77
CA PRO A 60 -11.03 5.67 -24.86
C PRO A 60 -9.57 5.83 -25.44
N ARG A 61 -8.84 4.91 -26.10
CA ARG A 61 -8.93 3.47 -26.52
C ARG A 61 -7.48 2.92 -26.72
N PRO A 62 -7.19 1.59 -26.69
CA PRO A 62 -5.81 1.11 -26.48
C PRO A 62 -5.13 0.43 -27.69
N ALA A 63 -3.79 0.28 -27.61
CA ALA A 63 -3.01 -0.96 -27.86
C ALA A 63 -1.48 -0.71 -27.78
N GLY A 64 -0.71 -1.65 -27.22
CA GLY A 64 0.77 -1.62 -27.22
C GLY A 64 1.40 -2.77 -26.41
N PRO A 65 2.55 -3.33 -26.82
CA PRO A 65 3.12 -4.55 -26.21
C PRO A 65 3.94 -4.28 -24.92
N ALA A 66 4.35 -5.38 -24.27
CA ALA A 66 4.93 -5.44 -22.92
C ALA A 66 6.13 -4.53 -22.60
N ALA A 67 6.32 -4.27 -21.29
CA ALA A 67 7.35 -3.40 -20.71
C ALA A 67 8.78 -4.00 -20.75
N PRO A 68 9.86 -3.18 -20.64
CA PRO A 68 11.24 -3.62 -20.79
C PRO A 68 11.81 -4.19 -19.48
N ASP A 69 12.87 -5.01 -19.55
CA ASP A 69 13.43 -5.74 -18.39
C ASP A 69 14.30 -4.89 -17.43
N VAL A 70 13.97 -3.61 -17.25
CA VAL A 70 14.68 -2.67 -16.37
C VAL A 70 14.37 -2.88 -14.87
N HIS A 71 13.35 -3.69 -14.56
CA HIS A 71 12.79 -3.82 -13.21
C HIS A 71 13.56 -4.82 -12.32
N GLN A 72 13.67 -4.54 -11.02
CA GLN A 72 14.44 -5.37 -10.08
C GLN A 72 13.95 -6.83 -9.97
N ARG A 73 12.67 -7.13 -10.22
CA ARG A 73 12.09 -8.49 -10.07
C ARG A 73 11.18 -8.94 -11.23
N SER A 74 11.40 -8.44 -12.45
CA SER A 74 10.62 -8.78 -13.67
C SER A 74 10.91 -10.19 -14.22
N GLN A 75 12.18 -10.57 -14.34
CA GLN A 75 12.61 -11.75 -15.11
C GLN A 75 11.81 -13.04 -14.83
N ASN A 76 11.40 -13.71 -15.91
CA ASN A 76 10.59 -14.93 -15.89
C ASN A 76 9.27 -14.82 -15.08
N LEU A 77 8.64 -13.65 -15.06
CA LEU A 77 7.23 -13.54 -14.65
C LEU A 77 6.34 -14.15 -15.75
N ALA A 78 5.77 -15.33 -15.52
CA ALA A 78 4.89 -15.98 -16.47
C ALA A 78 3.56 -15.20 -16.65
N PRO A 79 2.85 -15.35 -17.78
CA PRO A 79 1.47 -14.88 -17.92
C PRO A 79 0.57 -15.42 -16.80
N GLY A 80 -0.45 -14.66 -16.41
CA GLY A 80 -1.32 -15.02 -15.28
C GLY A 80 -0.65 -14.87 -13.91
N HIS A 81 0.51 -14.20 -13.83
CA HIS A 81 1.20 -13.91 -12.58
C HIS A 81 1.47 -12.40 -12.42
N ALA A 82 1.50 -11.96 -11.17
CA ALA A 82 1.82 -10.61 -10.77
C ALA A 82 3.07 -10.63 -9.86
N ARG A 83 3.85 -9.55 -9.80
CA ARG A 83 4.98 -9.48 -8.86
C ARG A 83 5.31 -8.06 -8.44
N HIS A 84 5.64 -7.90 -7.17
CA HIS A 84 6.15 -6.64 -6.65
C HIS A 84 7.61 -6.44 -7.06
N THR A 85 7.93 -5.24 -7.55
CA THR A 85 9.29 -4.82 -7.90
C THR A 85 9.48 -3.35 -7.54
N VAL A 86 10.56 -3.03 -6.83
CA VAL A 86 10.90 -1.63 -6.55
C VAL A 86 11.63 -1.01 -7.75
N LEU A 87 11.43 0.28 -7.99
CA LEU A 87 12.25 1.09 -8.89
C LEU A 87 13.17 2.00 -8.07
N THR A 88 14.39 2.23 -8.55
CA THR A 88 15.42 2.96 -7.81
C THR A 88 16.25 3.90 -8.67
N THR A 89 16.77 4.95 -8.05
CA THR A 89 17.82 5.79 -8.64
C THR A 89 19.18 5.06 -8.66
N PRO A 90 20.20 5.54 -9.40
CA PRO A 90 21.54 4.93 -9.38
C PRO A 90 22.17 4.86 -7.98
N ILE A 91 21.80 5.78 -7.08
CA ILE A 91 22.19 5.77 -5.65
C ILE A 91 21.22 4.97 -4.76
N ALA A 92 20.50 4.00 -5.34
CA ALA A 92 19.58 3.06 -4.70
C ALA A 92 18.39 3.68 -3.91
N ARG A 93 18.01 4.93 -4.19
CA ARG A 93 16.85 5.58 -3.56
C ARG A 93 15.53 5.17 -4.21
N ILE A 94 14.46 5.01 -3.42
CA ILE A 94 13.16 4.49 -3.91
C ILE A 94 12.48 5.53 -4.82
N VAL A 95 12.27 5.16 -6.09
CA VAL A 95 11.48 5.96 -7.04
C VAL A 95 10.00 5.59 -6.92
N ASP A 96 9.67 4.30 -6.87
CA ASP A 96 8.34 3.79 -6.53
C ASP A 96 8.39 2.29 -6.20
N LEU A 97 7.34 1.75 -5.58
CA LEU A 97 7.07 0.31 -5.52
C LEU A 97 6.00 -0.05 -6.55
N LEU A 98 6.37 -0.82 -7.57
CA LEU A 98 5.44 -1.28 -8.59
C LEU A 98 4.90 -2.66 -8.27
N TRP A 99 3.66 -2.92 -8.69
CA TRP A 99 3.12 -4.26 -8.87
C TRP A 99 2.89 -4.48 -10.37
N VAL A 100 3.67 -5.39 -10.96
CA VAL A 100 3.65 -5.68 -12.40
C VAL A 100 2.84 -6.95 -12.63
N LEU A 101 1.78 -6.85 -13.42
CA LEU A 101 0.89 -7.96 -13.79
C LEU A 101 1.20 -8.37 -15.23
N ASN A 102 1.56 -9.64 -15.47
CA ASN A 102 1.77 -10.15 -16.83
C ASN A 102 0.46 -10.74 -17.40
N LEU A 103 -0.05 -10.12 -18.46
CA LEU A 103 -1.30 -10.46 -19.15
C LEU A 103 -1.05 -11.23 -20.47
N GLY A 104 0.17 -11.72 -20.70
CA GLY A 104 0.58 -12.38 -21.93
C GLY A 104 1.34 -11.45 -22.87
N GLU A 105 0.65 -10.83 -23.83
CA GLU A 105 1.24 -9.90 -24.80
C GLU A 105 1.57 -8.52 -24.21
N THR A 106 0.97 -8.19 -23.07
CA THR A 106 1.11 -6.90 -22.39
C THR A 106 1.36 -7.10 -20.89
N ALA A 107 1.89 -6.05 -20.24
CA ALA A 107 2.07 -6.02 -18.79
C ALA A 107 1.48 -4.74 -18.22
N LEU A 108 0.69 -4.87 -17.15
CA LEU A 108 0.10 -3.73 -16.43
C LEU A 108 0.96 -3.39 -15.20
N CYS A 109 1.56 -2.20 -15.22
CA CYS A 109 2.36 -1.68 -14.10
C CYS A 109 1.51 -0.80 -13.19
N VAL A 110 1.05 -1.33 -12.05
CA VAL A 110 0.35 -0.55 -11.02
C VAL A 110 1.38 0.22 -10.20
N THR A 111 1.26 1.56 -10.18
CA THR A 111 2.17 2.48 -9.47
C THR A 111 1.61 2.92 -8.13
N GLY A 112 2.46 3.50 -7.28
CA GLY A 112 2.03 4.31 -6.14
C GLY A 112 1.11 5.47 -6.57
N PRO A 113 0.15 5.90 -5.73
CA PRO A 113 -0.71 7.06 -6.03
C PRO A 113 0.10 8.30 -6.42
N GLY A 114 -0.20 8.87 -7.58
CA GLY A 114 0.49 10.05 -8.12
C GLY A 114 1.89 9.78 -8.71
N ARG A 115 2.39 8.53 -8.71
CA ARG A 115 3.73 8.20 -9.23
C ARG A 115 3.77 7.87 -10.73
N ALA A 116 2.64 7.61 -11.39
CA ALA A 116 2.55 7.21 -12.80
C ALA A 116 3.44 8.02 -13.76
N ALA A 117 3.36 9.36 -13.73
CA ALA A 117 4.18 10.21 -14.59
C ALA A 117 5.69 10.16 -14.28
N ALA A 118 6.07 10.00 -13.01
CA ALA A 118 7.46 9.85 -12.59
C ALA A 118 8.03 8.48 -12.97
N VAL A 119 7.25 7.42 -12.77
CA VAL A 119 7.56 6.04 -13.17
C VAL A 119 7.71 5.93 -14.69
N ARG A 120 6.77 6.48 -15.46
CA ARG A 120 6.85 6.51 -16.93
C ARG A 120 8.08 7.27 -17.42
N ARG A 121 8.39 8.45 -16.84
CA ARG A 121 9.60 9.20 -17.17
C ARG A 121 10.89 8.42 -16.84
N TRP A 122 10.93 7.73 -15.70
CA TRP A 122 12.05 6.86 -15.32
C TRP A 122 12.22 5.73 -16.35
N LEU A 123 11.15 4.99 -16.65
CA LEU A 123 11.19 3.86 -17.59
C LEU A 123 11.60 4.30 -19.00
N SER A 124 11.02 5.39 -19.53
CA SER A 124 11.38 5.93 -20.85
C SER A 124 12.86 6.32 -20.98
N GLY A 125 13.56 6.62 -19.88
CA GLY A 125 15.01 6.86 -19.88
C GLY A 125 15.88 5.60 -20.07
N TYR A 126 15.28 4.41 -20.02
CA TYR A 126 15.94 3.11 -20.13
C TYR A 126 15.36 2.19 -21.22
N ILE A 127 14.41 2.66 -22.03
CA ILE A 127 13.99 1.98 -23.25
C ILE A 127 15.07 2.23 -24.31
N PHE A 128 15.62 1.18 -24.92
CA PHE A 128 16.60 1.35 -25.99
C PHE A 128 15.88 1.71 -27.29
N PHE A 129 16.52 2.52 -28.16
CA PHE A 129 15.88 3.08 -29.36
C PHE A 129 15.48 2.05 -30.44
N ARG A 130 15.68 0.75 -30.20
CA ARG A 130 15.25 -0.37 -31.05
C ARG A 130 14.18 -1.26 -30.41
N ASP A 131 13.78 -0.98 -29.18
CA ASP A 131 12.76 -1.74 -28.47
C ASP A 131 11.37 -1.17 -28.84
N ASP A 132 10.47 -1.96 -29.44
CA ASP A 132 9.08 -1.53 -29.67
C ASP A 132 8.25 -1.64 -28.37
N VAL A 133 8.63 -0.88 -27.35
CA VAL A 133 7.92 -0.83 -26.06
C VAL A 133 7.12 0.46 -25.95
N LYS A 134 5.82 0.32 -25.66
CA LYS A 134 4.89 1.44 -25.56
C LYS A 134 4.42 1.57 -24.12
N LEU A 135 4.55 2.78 -23.56
CA LEU A 135 4.10 3.12 -22.20
C LEU A 135 2.89 4.07 -22.22
N PRO A 136 1.69 3.61 -22.63
CA PRO A 136 0.46 4.38 -22.47
C PRO A 136 0.13 4.58 -20.99
N ASP A 137 -0.57 5.67 -20.65
CA ASP A 137 -1.03 5.91 -19.28
C ASP A 137 -2.51 5.53 -19.16
N ALA A 138 -2.78 4.33 -18.65
CA ALA A 138 -4.12 3.80 -18.47
C ALA A 138 -4.87 4.34 -17.24
N SER A 139 -4.30 5.30 -16.48
CA SER A 139 -4.82 5.77 -15.18
C SER A 139 -6.21 6.43 -15.23
N ALA A 140 -6.70 6.80 -16.42
CA ALA A 140 -8.05 7.32 -16.64
C ALA A 140 -9.04 6.25 -17.17
N GLU A 141 -8.51 5.23 -17.87
CA GLU A 141 -9.28 4.17 -18.52
C GLU A 141 -9.61 3.03 -17.55
N LEU A 142 -8.65 2.66 -16.70
CA LEU A 142 -8.77 1.61 -15.69
C LEU A 142 -8.93 2.20 -14.28
N GLY A 143 -9.48 1.41 -13.37
CA GLY A 143 -9.35 1.64 -11.93
C GLY A 143 -9.46 0.33 -11.16
N GLN A 144 -9.40 0.41 -9.84
CA GLN A 144 -9.24 -0.76 -8.97
C GLN A 144 -10.14 -0.72 -7.73
N LEU A 145 -10.52 -1.92 -7.25
CA LEU A 145 -11.14 -2.17 -5.95
C LEU A 145 -10.27 -3.17 -5.17
N GLY A 146 -9.83 -2.80 -3.97
CA GLY A 146 -9.10 -3.71 -3.08
C GLY A 146 -10.07 -4.48 -2.17
N LEU A 147 -9.92 -5.80 -2.08
CA LEU A 147 -10.68 -6.72 -1.23
C LEU A 147 -9.77 -7.33 -0.16
N TYR A 148 -10.03 -7.05 1.11
CA TYR A 148 -9.18 -7.50 2.23
C TYR A 148 -9.98 -8.24 3.30
N GLY A 149 -9.40 -9.28 3.92
CA GLY A 149 -10.03 -10.04 5.01
C GLY A 149 -10.24 -11.52 4.67
N PRO A 150 -10.59 -12.37 5.66
CA PRO A 150 -10.67 -13.84 5.52
C PRO A 150 -11.86 -14.34 4.65
N ARG A 151 -12.60 -13.43 4.00
CA ARG A 151 -13.60 -13.74 2.97
C ARG A 151 -13.28 -13.12 1.61
N ALA A 152 -12.12 -12.49 1.43
CA ALA A 152 -11.78 -11.78 0.20
C ALA A 152 -11.80 -12.70 -1.03
N GLY A 153 -11.22 -13.91 -0.94
CA GLY A 153 -11.26 -14.90 -2.03
C GLY A 153 -12.69 -15.33 -2.41
N ALA A 154 -13.57 -15.51 -1.43
CA ALA A 154 -14.98 -15.84 -1.69
C ALA A 154 -15.78 -14.69 -2.33
N VAL A 155 -15.37 -13.43 -2.12
CA VAL A 155 -15.93 -12.27 -2.85
C VAL A 155 -15.29 -12.12 -4.23
N ALA A 156 -13.99 -12.40 -4.36
CA ALA A 156 -13.27 -12.41 -5.62
C ALA A 156 -13.88 -13.43 -6.60
N GLY A 157 -14.10 -14.68 -6.18
CA GLY A 157 -14.77 -15.71 -6.99
C GLY A 157 -16.21 -15.38 -7.37
N ALA A 158 -16.92 -14.61 -6.53
CA ALA A 158 -18.27 -14.12 -6.84
C ALA A 158 -18.29 -12.99 -7.88
N LEU A 159 -17.16 -12.28 -8.08
CA LEU A 159 -16.99 -11.28 -9.14
C LEU A 159 -16.40 -11.90 -10.43
N LEU A 160 -15.49 -12.87 -10.29
CA LEU A 160 -14.84 -13.57 -11.40
C LEU A 160 -14.63 -15.05 -11.02
N PRO A 161 -15.51 -15.97 -11.47
CA PRO A 161 -15.42 -17.39 -11.09
C PRO A 161 -14.09 -18.03 -11.48
N GLY A 162 -13.42 -18.60 -10.47
CA GLY A 162 -12.05 -19.13 -10.52
C GLY A 162 -11.05 -18.29 -9.72
N ALA A 163 -11.35 -17.01 -9.44
CA ALA A 163 -10.44 -16.14 -8.70
C ALA A 163 -10.23 -16.57 -7.24
N GLU A 164 -11.18 -17.29 -6.64
CA GLU A 164 -11.08 -17.84 -5.29
C GLU A 164 -9.98 -18.91 -5.13
N ALA A 165 -9.49 -19.47 -6.23
CA ALA A 165 -8.48 -20.53 -6.27
C ALA A 165 -7.05 -20.01 -6.57
N LEU A 166 -6.87 -18.71 -6.81
CA LEU A 166 -5.56 -18.11 -7.11
C LEU A 166 -4.57 -18.28 -5.94
N ALA A 167 -3.32 -18.65 -6.23
CA ALA A 167 -2.23 -18.52 -5.26
C ALA A 167 -1.80 -17.05 -5.07
N GLU A 168 -0.95 -16.75 -4.09
CA GLU A 168 -0.34 -15.41 -3.97
C GLU A 168 0.50 -15.10 -5.23
N ASP A 169 0.49 -13.84 -5.66
CA ASP A 169 1.17 -13.36 -6.89
C ASP A 169 0.63 -14.03 -8.19
N GLN A 170 -0.61 -14.55 -8.19
CA GLN A 170 -1.35 -14.98 -9.38
C GLN A 170 -2.53 -14.06 -9.73
N LEU A 171 -2.93 -14.06 -11.01
CA LEU A 171 -4.10 -13.33 -11.51
C LEU A 171 -4.93 -14.18 -12.49
N LEU A 172 -6.22 -13.85 -12.55
CA LEU A 172 -7.17 -14.34 -13.55
C LEU A 172 -7.73 -13.13 -14.31
N GLU A 173 -7.76 -13.22 -15.64
CA GLU A 173 -8.37 -12.22 -16.51
C GLU A 173 -9.51 -12.85 -17.34
N ARG A 174 -10.60 -12.11 -17.53
CA ARG A 174 -11.67 -12.45 -18.47
C ARG A 174 -12.40 -11.17 -18.88
N ASP A 175 -12.65 -10.98 -20.17
CA ASP A 175 -13.47 -9.88 -20.71
C ASP A 175 -13.06 -8.46 -20.24
N GLY A 176 -11.76 -8.25 -19.95
CA GLY A 176 -11.22 -6.99 -19.42
C GLY A 176 -11.37 -6.79 -17.91
N LEU A 177 -11.95 -7.77 -17.19
CA LEU A 177 -11.93 -7.86 -15.73
C LEU A 177 -10.72 -8.69 -15.29
N ILE A 178 -9.81 -8.07 -14.55
CA ILE A 178 -8.65 -8.72 -13.94
C ILE A 178 -8.91 -8.84 -12.44
N VAL A 179 -8.68 -10.03 -11.87
CA VAL A 179 -8.63 -10.24 -10.42
C VAL A 179 -7.29 -10.88 -10.07
N ALA A 180 -6.48 -10.16 -9.31
CA ALA A 180 -5.14 -10.58 -8.90
C ALA A 180 -5.05 -10.73 -7.38
N ARG A 181 -4.50 -11.85 -6.90
CA ARG A 181 -4.23 -12.08 -5.48
C ARG A 181 -2.82 -11.61 -5.15
N GLY A 182 -2.68 -10.82 -4.10
CA GLY A 182 -1.40 -10.26 -3.69
C GLY A 182 -1.22 -10.30 -2.18
N ARG A 183 -0.02 -9.96 -1.70
CA ARG A 183 0.34 -9.97 -0.28
C ARG A 183 -0.78 -9.34 0.58
N PRO A 184 -1.39 -10.06 1.54
CA PRO A 184 -2.57 -9.57 2.26
C PRO A 184 -2.25 -8.35 3.14
N LEU A 185 -3.29 -7.55 3.45
CA LEU A 185 -3.22 -6.51 4.50
C LEU A 185 -3.79 -6.99 5.83
N ALA A 186 -4.86 -7.80 5.80
CA ALA A 186 -5.41 -8.47 6.97
C ALA A 186 -6.11 -9.75 6.49
N GLY A 187 -5.69 -10.91 6.98
CA GLY A 187 -6.19 -12.21 6.50
C GLY A 187 -5.75 -12.51 5.06
N ASP A 188 -6.59 -12.15 4.08
CA ASP A 188 -6.36 -12.41 2.65
C ASP A 188 -6.47 -11.10 1.84
N GLY A 189 -5.99 -11.06 0.60
CA GLY A 189 -5.85 -9.85 -0.20
C GLY A 189 -5.98 -10.05 -1.70
N TYR A 190 -6.98 -9.42 -2.30
CA TYR A 190 -7.20 -9.41 -3.75
C TYR A 190 -7.37 -7.97 -4.25
N THR A 191 -6.95 -7.72 -5.48
CA THR A 191 -7.22 -6.48 -6.21
C THR A 191 -8.00 -6.82 -7.46
N VAL A 192 -9.15 -6.20 -7.61
CA VAL A 192 -9.97 -6.22 -8.82
C VAL A 192 -9.57 -5.00 -9.65
N ILE A 193 -9.22 -5.18 -10.92
CA ILE A 193 -8.90 -4.11 -11.87
C ILE A 193 -9.84 -4.26 -13.06
N ALA A 194 -10.48 -3.17 -13.47
CA ALA A 194 -11.47 -3.16 -14.55
C ALA A 194 -11.55 -1.76 -15.20
N PRO A 195 -12.24 -1.61 -16.34
CA PRO A 195 -12.50 -0.29 -16.91
C PRO A 195 -13.25 0.61 -15.92
N ALA A 196 -12.87 1.89 -15.85
CA ALA A 196 -13.30 2.79 -14.79
C ALA A 196 -14.81 3.07 -14.73
N GLY A 197 -15.57 2.72 -15.78
CA GLY A 197 -17.03 2.78 -15.80
C GLY A 197 -17.71 1.63 -15.05
N ASP A 198 -17.09 0.46 -14.98
CA ASP A 198 -17.73 -0.78 -14.55
C ASP A 198 -17.55 -1.03 -13.04
N LEU A 199 -16.58 -0.34 -12.42
CA LEU A 199 -16.24 -0.42 -11.00
C LEU A 199 -17.41 -0.14 -10.06
N ALA A 200 -18.37 0.70 -10.46
CA ALA A 200 -19.58 0.96 -9.66
C ALA A 200 -20.51 -0.28 -9.59
N GLY A 201 -20.57 -1.06 -10.67
CA GLY A 201 -21.29 -2.34 -10.70
C GLY A 201 -20.55 -3.41 -9.89
N LEU A 202 -19.24 -3.55 -10.10
CA LEU A 202 -18.38 -4.49 -9.36
C LEU A 202 -18.40 -4.21 -7.85
N TRP A 203 -18.44 -2.94 -7.45
CA TRP A 203 -18.61 -2.52 -6.06
C TRP A 203 -19.93 -3.01 -5.45
N ALA A 204 -21.05 -2.80 -6.15
CA ALA A 204 -22.37 -3.26 -5.70
C ALA A 204 -22.44 -4.79 -5.60
N GLN A 205 -21.86 -5.51 -6.56
CA GLN A 205 -21.73 -6.97 -6.53
C GLN A 205 -20.87 -7.47 -5.35
N ALA A 206 -19.73 -6.82 -5.08
CA ALA A 206 -18.87 -7.17 -3.95
C ALA A 206 -19.59 -7.02 -2.60
N VAL A 207 -20.37 -5.94 -2.45
CA VAL A 207 -21.22 -5.71 -1.26
C VAL A 207 -22.34 -6.76 -1.16
N ALA A 208 -22.96 -7.13 -2.28
CA ALA A 208 -23.98 -8.20 -2.32
C ALA A 208 -23.41 -9.58 -1.95
N ALA A 209 -22.17 -9.90 -2.35
CA ALA A 209 -21.43 -11.09 -1.91
C ALA A 209 -21.01 -11.04 -0.41
N GLY A 210 -21.25 -9.91 0.25
CA GLY A 210 -21.07 -9.71 1.69
C GLY A 210 -19.73 -9.09 2.09
N ALA A 211 -19.07 -8.34 1.20
CA ALA A 211 -18.07 -7.36 1.60
C ALA A 211 -18.73 -6.18 2.34
N ALA A 212 -18.01 -5.60 3.30
CA ALA A 212 -18.37 -4.31 3.90
C ALA A 212 -17.67 -3.18 3.14
N PRO A 213 -18.38 -2.08 2.79
CA PRO A 213 -17.77 -0.86 2.28
C PRO A 213 -16.67 -0.32 3.21
N ALA A 214 -15.54 0.09 2.64
CA ALA A 214 -14.43 0.72 3.34
C ALA A 214 -13.92 1.95 2.57
N GLY A 215 -13.69 3.05 3.30
CA GLY A 215 -13.11 4.28 2.75
C GLY A 215 -11.57 4.24 2.69
N GLU A 216 -10.98 5.35 2.26
CA GLU A 216 -9.52 5.51 2.24
C GLU A 216 -8.92 5.34 3.64
N ASP A 217 -9.50 5.96 4.66
CA ASP A 217 -9.01 5.92 6.05
C ASP A 217 -8.93 4.48 6.61
N ALA A 218 -9.91 3.65 6.27
CA ALA A 218 -9.91 2.23 6.64
C ALA A 218 -8.78 1.45 5.94
N TYR A 219 -8.47 1.77 4.68
CA TYR A 219 -7.30 1.24 3.98
C TYR A 219 -5.98 1.76 4.58
N GLN A 220 -5.91 3.04 4.97
CA GLN A 220 -4.75 3.62 5.65
C GLN A 220 -4.48 2.94 7.00
N LEU A 221 -5.52 2.70 7.81
CA LEU A 221 -5.40 1.93 9.06
C LEU A 221 -5.03 0.46 8.82
N LEU A 222 -5.55 -0.19 7.78
CA LEU A 222 -5.15 -1.57 7.41
C LEU A 222 -3.68 -1.65 7.01
N ARG A 223 -3.15 -0.71 6.21
CA ARG A 223 -1.72 -0.72 5.87
C ARG A 223 -0.83 -0.36 7.06
N LEU A 224 -1.27 0.54 7.95
CA LEU A 224 -0.57 0.86 9.19
C LEU A 224 -0.48 -0.39 10.08
N ALA A 225 -1.60 -1.09 10.29
CA ALA A 225 -1.66 -2.35 11.03
C ALA A 225 -0.71 -3.42 10.45
N ALA A 226 -0.67 -3.54 9.12
CA ALA A 226 0.20 -4.47 8.39
C ALA A 226 1.67 -4.01 8.29
N GLY A 227 2.04 -2.82 8.78
CA GLY A 227 3.37 -2.24 8.63
C GLY A 227 3.75 -1.86 7.19
N ARG A 228 2.79 -1.76 6.26
CA ARG A 228 3.08 -1.63 4.82
C ARG A 228 3.39 -0.17 4.42
N PRO A 229 4.56 0.07 3.78
CA PRO A 229 4.97 1.40 3.32
C PRO A 229 4.05 1.96 2.21
N TYR A 230 3.98 3.29 2.09
CA TYR A 230 3.13 3.98 1.11
C TYR A 230 3.85 5.12 0.36
N ALA A 231 3.35 5.43 -0.85
CA ALA A 231 3.88 6.47 -1.72
C ALA A 231 3.82 7.85 -1.04
N GLY A 232 4.95 8.55 -1.00
CA GLY A 232 5.05 9.86 -0.33
C GLY A 232 5.19 9.80 1.19
N HIS A 233 5.27 8.61 1.80
CA HIS A 233 5.52 8.41 3.23
C HIS A 233 6.82 7.66 3.46
N GLU A 234 6.80 6.33 3.30
CA GLU A 234 7.96 5.46 3.43
C GLU A 234 8.60 5.12 2.06
N LEU A 235 7.85 5.31 0.97
CA LEU A 235 8.32 5.16 -0.41
C LEU A 235 8.67 6.54 -0.98
N THR A 236 9.88 7.01 -0.65
CA THR A 236 10.46 8.28 -1.12
C THR A 236 11.95 8.13 -1.41
N GLU A 237 12.53 9.13 -2.07
CA GLU A 237 13.96 9.12 -2.43
C GLU A 237 14.89 9.39 -1.20
N ASP A 238 14.33 9.57 -0.01
CA ASP A 238 15.07 9.69 1.26
C ASP A 238 15.60 8.35 1.82
N TYR A 239 15.04 7.23 1.33
CA TYR A 239 15.23 5.89 1.85
C TYR A 239 15.71 4.90 0.77
N ILE A 240 16.36 3.81 1.17
CA ILE A 240 16.67 2.68 0.26
C ILE A 240 15.67 1.52 0.48
N PRO A 241 15.41 0.66 -0.51
CA PRO A 241 14.38 -0.39 -0.42
C PRO A 241 14.47 -1.28 0.82
N LEU A 242 15.69 -1.65 1.24
CA LEU A 242 15.93 -2.55 2.37
C LEU A 242 15.59 -1.91 3.73
N GLU A 243 15.68 -0.58 3.84
CA GLU A 243 15.26 0.15 5.05
C GLU A 243 13.73 0.19 5.17
N ALA A 244 13.01 0.20 4.05
CA ALA A 244 11.54 0.24 3.96
C ALA A 244 10.88 -1.16 3.86
N ASP A 245 11.56 -2.22 4.31
CA ASP A 245 11.12 -3.63 4.27
C ASP A 245 10.79 -4.20 2.85
N LEU A 246 11.36 -3.62 1.81
CA LEU A 246 11.10 -4.04 0.42
C LEU A 246 11.98 -5.21 -0.05
N TRP A 247 12.57 -5.99 0.87
CA TRP A 247 13.38 -7.19 0.56
C TRP A 247 12.72 -8.13 -0.46
N HIS A 248 11.41 -8.29 -0.35
CA HIS A 248 10.56 -9.12 -1.22
C HIS A 248 10.35 -8.56 -2.65
N ALA A 249 10.65 -7.29 -2.88
CA ALA A 249 10.53 -6.58 -4.17
C ALA A 249 11.90 -6.30 -4.83
N VAL A 250 12.99 -6.73 -4.18
CA VAL A 250 14.37 -6.74 -4.67
C VAL A 250 14.69 -8.15 -5.19
N SER A 251 15.66 -8.27 -6.10
CA SER A 251 16.29 -9.55 -6.41
C SER A 251 17.80 -9.44 -6.20
N PHE A 252 18.37 -10.41 -5.48
CA PHE A 252 19.79 -10.45 -5.16
C PHE A 252 20.58 -11.37 -6.11
N SER A 253 19.88 -12.25 -6.84
CA SER A 253 20.45 -13.28 -7.72
C SER A 253 20.35 -12.98 -9.22
N LYS A 254 19.69 -11.89 -9.64
CA LYS A 254 19.56 -11.52 -11.05
C LYS A 254 20.69 -10.61 -11.56
N GLY A 255 20.81 -10.50 -12.88
CA GLY A 255 21.74 -9.58 -13.56
C GLY A 255 21.44 -8.09 -13.36
N CYS A 256 22.37 -7.26 -13.83
CA CYS A 256 22.48 -5.82 -13.59
C CYS A 256 21.15 -5.04 -13.56
N TYR A 257 20.91 -4.32 -12.45
CA TYR A 257 19.84 -3.31 -12.35
C TYR A 257 20.30 -2.01 -11.67
N ILE A 258 19.56 -0.93 -11.90
CA ILE A 258 19.88 0.41 -11.40
C ILE A 258 19.92 0.43 -9.86
N GLY A 259 21.09 0.75 -9.29
CA GLY A 259 21.31 0.76 -7.83
C GLY A 259 21.72 -0.58 -7.20
N GLN A 260 21.88 -1.66 -7.98
CA GLN A 260 22.21 -3.00 -7.46
C GLN A 260 23.48 -3.04 -6.60
N GLU A 261 24.56 -2.35 -6.99
CA GLU A 261 25.83 -2.39 -6.26
C GLU A 261 25.65 -1.94 -4.80
N ILE A 262 24.86 -0.88 -4.56
CA ILE A 262 24.60 -0.36 -3.22
C ILE A 262 23.69 -1.32 -2.45
N ILE A 263 22.64 -1.86 -3.08
CA ILE A 263 21.70 -2.80 -2.45
C ILE A 263 22.41 -4.08 -2.01
N ALA A 264 23.20 -4.71 -2.90
CA ALA A 264 24.01 -5.88 -2.59
C ALA A 264 25.12 -5.57 -1.57
N ARG A 265 25.71 -4.37 -1.57
CA ARG A 265 26.67 -3.93 -0.55
C ARG A 265 26.02 -3.75 0.83
N MET A 266 24.74 -3.38 0.92
CA MET A 266 24.03 -3.25 2.18
C MET A 266 23.56 -4.60 2.74
N GLU A 267 23.08 -5.49 1.86
CA GLU A 267 22.79 -6.90 2.18
C GLU A 267 24.04 -7.61 2.72
N SER A 268 25.09 -7.74 1.90
CA SER A 268 26.31 -8.50 2.22
C SER A 268 27.07 -8.00 3.46
N ARG A 269 26.85 -6.76 3.89
CA ARG A 269 27.43 -6.18 5.11
C ARG A 269 26.53 -6.29 6.34
N GLY A 270 25.26 -6.68 6.19
CA GLY A 270 24.28 -6.76 7.27
C GLY A 270 24.00 -5.44 8.00
N LYS A 271 24.35 -4.29 7.40
CA LYS A 271 24.40 -2.98 8.07
C LYS A 271 23.56 -1.94 7.33
N LEU A 272 22.26 -1.96 7.57
CA LEU A 272 21.38 -0.84 7.24
C LEU A 272 21.61 0.33 8.21
N ALA A 273 21.43 1.57 7.74
CA ALA A 273 21.48 2.75 8.60
C ALA A 273 20.17 2.94 9.38
N ARG A 274 19.03 2.65 8.73
CA ARG A 274 17.68 2.68 9.32
C ARG A 274 16.92 1.37 9.08
N ARG A 275 15.80 1.17 9.79
CA ARG A 275 14.80 0.13 9.53
C ARG A 275 13.41 0.69 9.79
N LEU A 276 12.45 0.32 8.94
CA LEU A 276 11.02 0.56 9.16
C LEU A 276 10.55 -0.23 10.39
N MET A 277 10.08 0.48 11.40
CA MET A 277 9.60 -0.06 12.66
C MET A 277 8.22 0.49 12.99
N GLY A 278 7.44 -0.29 13.75
CA GLY A 278 6.22 0.17 14.38
C GLY A 278 6.52 0.92 15.68
N LEU A 279 5.63 1.83 16.05
CA LEU A 279 5.62 2.51 17.34
C LEU A 279 4.23 2.33 17.98
N ARG A 280 4.17 1.93 19.25
CA ARG A 280 2.97 2.05 20.09
C ARG A 280 3.09 3.32 20.92
N LEU A 281 2.03 4.12 20.96
CA LEU A 281 2.04 5.46 21.56
C LEU A 281 0.88 5.62 22.55
N GLU A 282 1.08 6.43 23.58
CA GLU A 282 0.02 6.72 24.58
C GLU A 282 -1.06 7.69 24.03
N ALA A 283 -0.70 8.51 23.04
CA ALA A 283 -1.59 9.46 22.37
C ALA A 283 -1.32 9.53 20.85
N PRO A 284 -2.25 10.06 20.04
CA PRO A 284 -2.00 10.34 18.63
C PRO A 284 -0.88 11.37 18.42
N VAL A 285 -0.15 11.24 17.31
CA VAL A 285 0.98 12.12 16.93
C VAL A 285 0.87 12.54 15.47
N ALA A 286 1.53 13.64 15.10
CA ALA A 286 1.61 14.11 13.72
C ALA A 286 2.67 13.35 12.91
N VAL A 287 2.45 13.25 11.60
CA VAL A 287 3.50 12.90 10.63
C VAL A 287 4.59 13.98 10.65
N GLY A 288 5.86 13.58 10.52
CA GLY A 288 7.02 14.44 10.67
C GLY A 288 7.49 14.65 12.11
N ALA A 289 6.72 14.22 13.12
CA ALA A 289 7.13 14.35 14.53
C ALA A 289 8.44 13.57 14.80
N PRO A 290 9.43 14.18 15.48
CA PRO A 290 10.71 13.52 15.76
C PRO A 290 10.52 12.41 16.81
N VAL A 291 11.14 11.26 16.55
CA VAL A 291 11.22 10.12 17.48
C VAL A 291 12.57 10.19 18.19
N THR A 292 12.55 10.21 19.52
CA THR A 292 13.76 10.21 20.36
C THR A 292 13.84 8.96 21.24
N ALA A 293 15.07 8.48 21.46
CA ALA A 293 15.41 7.44 22.42
C ALA A 293 16.71 7.86 23.15
N GLY A 294 16.75 7.71 24.48
CA GLY A 294 17.89 8.16 25.29
C GLY A 294 18.23 9.66 25.14
N GLY A 295 17.24 10.50 24.82
CA GLY A 295 17.42 11.93 24.52
C GLY A 295 17.90 12.26 23.10
N ALA A 296 18.35 11.28 22.31
CA ALA A 296 18.81 11.48 20.94
C ALA A 296 17.69 11.25 19.91
N VAL A 297 17.65 12.05 18.83
CA VAL A 297 16.74 11.79 17.70
C VAL A 297 17.17 10.54 16.95
N VAL A 298 16.27 9.56 16.85
CA VAL A 298 16.48 8.25 16.20
C VAL A 298 15.66 8.06 14.92
N GLY A 299 14.61 8.85 14.71
CA GLY A 299 13.80 8.83 13.49
C GLY A 299 12.78 9.96 13.45
N ALA A 300 11.85 9.88 12.51
CA ALA A 300 10.67 10.74 12.43
C ALA A 300 9.46 9.92 11.98
N VAL A 301 8.25 10.30 12.41
CA VAL A 301 7.01 9.59 12.06
C VAL A 301 6.70 9.76 10.57
N THR A 302 6.54 8.66 9.83
CA THR A 302 6.17 8.67 8.41
C THR A 302 4.67 8.45 8.21
N THR A 303 4.06 7.58 9.02
CA THR A 303 2.61 7.33 9.05
C THR A 303 2.13 7.29 10.50
N ALA A 304 0.96 7.83 10.81
CA ALA A 304 0.33 7.76 12.13
C ALA A 304 -1.17 7.44 12.03
N GLY A 305 -1.74 6.86 13.08
CA GLY A 305 -3.17 6.58 13.19
C GLY A 305 -3.57 6.00 14.55
N VAL A 306 -4.84 5.65 14.70
CA VAL A 306 -5.35 4.94 15.88
C VAL A 306 -5.95 3.61 15.42
N LEU A 307 -5.27 2.52 15.76
CA LEU A 307 -5.66 1.17 15.38
C LEU A 307 -6.73 0.62 16.35
N PRO A 308 -7.81 -0.01 15.86
CA PRO A 308 -8.74 -0.76 16.70
C PRO A 308 -8.02 -1.78 17.58
N ASP A 309 -8.44 -1.89 18.83
CA ASP A 309 -7.92 -2.79 19.89
C ASP A 309 -6.41 -2.65 20.25
N PHE A 310 -5.58 -1.98 19.43
CA PHE A 310 -4.16 -1.71 19.69
C PHE A 310 -3.91 -0.28 20.24
N GLY A 311 -4.70 0.72 19.83
CA GLY A 311 -4.54 2.12 20.24
C GLY A 311 -3.72 2.97 19.26
N PRO A 312 -3.22 4.15 19.68
CA PRO A 312 -2.39 5.02 18.86
C PRO A 312 -1.10 4.31 18.40
N ALA A 313 -0.84 4.39 17.10
CA ALA A 313 0.27 3.70 16.45
C ALA A 313 0.87 4.54 15.32
N ALA A 314 2.15 4.32 15.04
CA ALA A 314 2.86 4.99 13.96
C ALA A 314 3.91 4.09 13.30
N LEU A 315 4.29 4.43 12.07
CA LEU A 315 5.48 3.91 11.39
C LEU A 315 6.60 4.96 11.44
N SER A 316 7.83 4.49 11.54
CA SER A 316 9.03 5.33 11.42
C SER A 316 10.21 4.51 10.92
N LEU A 317 11.08 5.12 10.10
CA LEU A 317 12.37 4.55 9.76
C LEU A 317 13.41 4.98 10.80
N LEU A 318 13.55 4.16 11.84
CA LEU A 318 14.44 4.38 12.99
C LEU A 318 15.88 3.98 12.65
N LYS A 319 16.88 4.67 13.22
CA LYS A 319 18.29 4.24 13.22
C LYS A 319 18.40 2.81 13.76
N THR A 320 19.16 1.94 13.11
CA THR A 320 19.23 0.49 13.41
C THR A 320 19.50 0.14 14.88
N GLY A 321 20.28 0.95 15.61
CA GLY A 321 20.53 0.80 17.04
C GLY A 321 19.37 1.17 17.98
N ALA A 322 18.22 1.58 17.44
CA ALA A 322 17.00 1.93 18.17
C ALA A 322 15.78 1.14 17.65
N CYS A 323 16.01 -0.07 17.10
CA CYS A 323 14.98 -0.91 16.48
C CYS A 323 14.60 -2.14 17.34
N GLU A 324 14.93 -2.14 18.63
CA GLU A 324 14.59 -3.21 19.56
C GLU A 324 13.13 -3.08 20.03
N PRO A 325 12.25 -4.08 19.81
CA PRO A 325 10.87 -4.03 20.29
C PRO A 325 10.81 -3.94 21.82
N GLY A 326 10.00 -3.00 22.34
CA GLY A 326 9.95 -2.66 23.76
C GLY A 326 10.85 -1.49 24.17
N LEU A 327 11.78 -1.04 23.32
CA LEU A 327 12.60 0.15 23.58
C LEU A 327 11.70 1.39 23.75
N ALA A 328 11.83 2.05 24.90
CA ALA A 328 11.08 3.27 25.22
C ALA A 328 11.52 4.45 24.33
N VAL A 329 10.54 5.19 23.80
CA VAL A 329 10.73 6.35 22.94
C VAL A 329 9.79 7.49 23.34
N ALA A 330 10.16 8.72 22.95
CA ALA A 330 9.24 9.85 22.95
C ALA A 330 9.06 10.38 21.52
N VAL A 331 7.85 10.82 21.17
CA VAL A 331 7.47 11.28 19.83
C VAL A 331 6.75 12.61 19.95
N GLY A 332 7.45 13.71 19.65
CA GLY A 332 6.92 15.06 19.86
C GLY A 332 6.46 15.37 21.30
N GLY A 333 6.99 14.65 22.29
CA GLY A 333 6.59 14.72 23.70
C GLY A 333 5.61 13.64 24.16
N VAL A 334 5.00 12.87 23.25
CA VAL A 334 4.15 11.70 23.59
C VAL A 334 5.04 10.49 23.89
N ALA A 335 4.81 9.81 25.01
CA ALA A 335 5.54 8.59 25.36
C ALA A 335 5.05 7.37 24.55
N GLY A 336 5.94 6.40 24.38
CA GLY A 336 5.64 5.15 23.69
C GLY A 336 6.79 4.16 23.68
N ALA A 337 6.65 3.10 22.89
CA ALA A 337 7.68 2.09 22.70
C ALA A 337 7.75 1.62 21.24
N VAL A 338 8.94 1.21 20.82
CA VAL A 338 9.16 0.50 19.55
C VAL A 338 8.41 -0.82 19.56
N ALA A 339 7.81 -1.19 18.43
CA ALA A 339 7.03 -2.40 18.27
C ALA A 339 7.41 -3.14 16.98
N SER A 340 7.31 -4.47 17.01
CA SER A 340 7.41 -5.30 15.82
C SER A 340 6.28 -4.99 14.82
N LEU A 341 6.54 -5.27 13.54
CA LEU A 341 5.54 -5.24 12.48
C LEU A 341 5.30 -6.69 11.97
N PRO A 342 4.07 -7.05 11.55
CA PRO A 342 2.84 -6.26 11.69
C PRO A 342 2.41 -6.09 13.15
N PHE A 343 1.49 -5.16 13.41
CA PHE A 343 0.94 -4.91 14.74
C PHE A 343 -0.16 -5.93 15.16
N VAL A 344 -0.71 -6.67 14.19
CA VAL A 344 -1.85 -7.60 14.30
C VAL A 344 -1.73 -8.77 13.33
#